data_AF-A0A2W7CBS0-F1
#
_entry.id   AF-A0A2W7CBS0-F1
#
_cell.length_a   1.000
_cell.length_b   1.000
_cell.length_c   1.000
_cell.angle_alpha   90.00
_cell.angle_beta   90.00
_cell.angle_gamma   90.00
#
_symmetry.space_group_name_H-M   'P 1'
#
loop_
_entity.id
_entity.type
_entity.pdbx_description
1 polymer ?
#
loop_
_entity_poly.entity_id
_entity_poly.type
_entity_poly.pdbx_seq_one_letter_code
_entity_poly.pdbx_strand_id
1 'polypeptide(L)'
;MALASPFLKCLVRLIRAQDSYGAWEGKADPELLAAFIITKEQRRAIPIIGDPDPDVLWRLDMFYSAVGLAIEERCGLMASPMMEMSHEGFGRVLFTAGRLVVLSKTLRDVHRFGFETFRKLTQAGTKLVDDALAAIETYPEVARA
;
A
#
# COMPACT_ATOMS: atom_id res chain seq x y z
N MET A 1 -9.56 13.90 -11.56
CA MET A 1 -9.78 13.98 -10.09
C MET A 1 -9.05 12.82 -9.42
N ALA A 2 -8.43 12.99 -8.25
CA ALA A 2 -7.55 11.98 -7.63
C ALA A 2 -8.19 10.57 -7.52
N LEU A 3 -9.50 10.51 -7.22
CA LEU A 3 -10.31 9.29 -7.12
C LEU A 3 -10.40 8.47 -8.41
N ALA A 4 -10.12 9.07 -9.57
CA ALA A 4 -10.12 8.37 -10.85
C ALA A 4 -8.75 7.77 -11.21
N SER A 5 -7.73 7.94 -10.36
CA SER A 5 -6.37 7.45 -10.64
C SER A 5 -6.34 5.91 -10.71
N PRO A 6 -5.46 5.34 -11.57
CA PRO A 6 -5.30 3.88 -11.66
C PRO A 6 -5.00 3.24 -10.29
N PHE A 7 -4.14 3.88 -9.49
CA PHE A 7 -3.77 3.37 -8.18
C PHE A 7 -4.95 3.29 -7.21
N LEU A 8 -5.78 4.34 -7.11
CA LEU A 8 -6.95 4.28 -6.20
C LEU A 8 -8.01 3.30 -6.68
N LYS A 9 -8.20 3.15 -8.00
CA LYS A 9 -9.09 2.10 -8.54
C LYS A 9 -8.59 0.70 -8.19
N CYS A 10 -7.28 0.47 -8.29
CA CYS A 10 -6.65 -0.79 -7.87
C CYS A 10 -6.88 -1.05 -6.38
N LEU A 11 -6.64 -0.07 -5.52
CA LEU A 11 -6.86 -0.18 -4.08
C LEU A 11 -8.34 -0.50 -3.74
N VAL A 12 -9.29 0.20 -4.38
CA VAL A 12 -10.73 -0.10 -4.20
C VAL A 12 -11.07 -1.51 -4.63
N ARG A 13 -10.56 -1.99 -5.78
CA ARG A 13 -10.79 -3.35 -6.25
C ARG A 13 -10.34 -4.39 -5.23
N LEU A 14 -9.16 -4.20 -4.62
CA LEU A 14 -8.63 -5.08 -3.59
C LEU A 14 -9.47 -5.05 -2.30
N ILE A 15 -9.87 -3.86 -1.85
CA ILE A 15 -10.76 -3.71 -0.69
C ILE A 15 -12.07 -4.46 -0.93
N ARG A 16 -12.71 -4.25 -2.09
CA ARG A 16 -13.96 -4.93 -2.43
C ARG A 16 -13.80 -6.45 -2.55
N ALA A 17 -12.64 -6.93 -2.99
CA ALA A 17 -12.35 -8.36 -3.06
C ALA A 17 -12.26 -9.03 -1.68
N GLN A 18 -12.01 -8.27 -0.61
CA GLN A 18 -12.03 -8.78 0.76
C GLN A 18 -13.43 -8.82 1.40
N ASP A 19 -14.42 -8.20 0.76
CA ASP A 19 -15.78 -8.10 1.30
C ASP A 19 -16.61 -9.37 1.08
N SER A 20 -16.14 -10.49 1.64
CA SER A 20 -16.74 -11.82 1.45
C SER A 20 -18.20 -11.92 1.92
N TYR A 21 -18.62 -11.05 2.84
CA TYR A 21 -19.97 -11.05 3.43
C TYR A 21 -20.82 -9.85 3.00
N GLY A 22 -20.34 -9.00 2.08
CA GLY A 22 -21.10 -7.85 1.56
C GLY A 22 -21.32 -6.72 2.58
N ALA A 23 -20.48 -6.60 3.61
CA ALA A 23 -20.56 -5.54 4.61
C ALA A 23 -20.36 -4.13 4.03
N TRP A 24 -19.75 -4.03 2.85
CA TRP A 24 -19.46 -2.80 2.12
C TRP A 24 -20.26 -2.69 0.82
N GLU A 25 -21.24 -3.56 0.61
CA GLU A 25 -22.16 -3.46 -0.50
C GLU A 25 -22.93 -2.12 -0.43
N GLY A 26 -23.03 -1.44 -1.57
CA GLY A 26 -23.67 -0.11 -1.66
C GLY A 26 -22.81 1.06 -1.15
N LYS A 27 -21.70 0.84 -0.47
CA LYS A 27 -20.77 1.93 -0.09
C LYS A 27 -20.07 2.51 -1.30
N ALA A 28 -19.96 3.83 -1.36
CA ALA A 28 -19.25 4.51 -2.43
C ALA A 28 -17.72 4.37 -2.27
N ASP A 29 -16.98 4.32 -3.38
CA ASP A 29 -15.51 4.18 -3.36
C ASP A 29 -14.78 5.21 -2.45
N PRO A 30 -15.16 6.50 -2.41
CA PRO A 30 -14.53 7.46 -1.50
C PRO A 30 -14.79 7.15 -0.02
N GLU A 31 -15.91 6.51 0.30
CA GLU A 31 -16.24 6.08 1.67
C GLU A 31 -15.32 4.94 2.12
N LEU A 32 -15.04 3.99 1.22
CA LEU A 32 -14.08 2.91 1.50
C LEU A 32 -12.66 3.44 1.70
N LEU A 33 -12.26 4.37 0.82
CA LEU A 33 -10.93 4.98 0.88
C LEU A 33 -10.77 5.97 2.04
N ALA A 34 -11.86 6.44 2.66
CA ALA A 34 -11.80 7.39 3.77
C ALA A 34 -11.01 6.84 4.97
N ALA A 35 -10.98 5.52 5.16
CA ALA A 35 -10.19 4.87 6.21
C ALA A 35 -8.67 5.08 6.06
N PHE A 36 -8.20 5.41 4.85
CA PHE A 36 -6.79 5.75 4.59
C PHE A 36 -6.48 7.21 4.83
N ILE A 37 -7.49 8.05 5.13
CA ILE A 37 -7.33 9.49 5.29
C ILE A 37 -7.35 9.86 6.76
N ILE A 38 -6.25 10.44 7.23
CA ILE A 38 -6.09 10.93 8.60
C ILE A 38 -5.57 12.37 8.58
N THR A 39 -6.19 13.22 9.39
CA THR A 39 -5.71 14.60 9.58
C THR A 39 -4.36 14.60 10.33
N LYS A 40 -3.63 15.72 10.26
CA LYS A 40 -2.36 15.84 10.98
C LYS A 40 -2.58 15.77 12.49
N GLU A 41 -3.68 16.33 12.95
CA GLU A 41 -4.12 16.37 14.34
C GLU A 41 -4.43 14.95 14.84
N GLN A 42 -5.26 14.20 14.11
CA GLN A 42 -5.53 12.79 14.42
C GLN A 42 -4.25 11.96 14.43
N ARG A 43 -3.37 12.12 13.42
CA ARG A 43 -2.10 11.38 13.34
C ARG A 43 -1.23 11.62 14.56
N ARG A 44 -1.14 12.86 15.05
CA ARG A 44 -0.33 13.22 16.23
C ARG A 44 -0.92 12.69 17.52
N ALA A 45 -2.25 12.61 17.61
CA ALA A 45 -2.95 12.11 18.79
C ALA A 45 -2.80 10.59 18.99
N ILE A 46 -2.50 9.83 17.93
CA ILE A 46 -2.31 8.38 18.01
C ILE A 46 -1.01 8.08 18.79
N PRO A 47 -1.10 7.37 19.93
CA PRO A 47 0.07 6.89 20.66
C PRO A 47 0.74 5.73 19.92
N ILE A 48 2.06 5.60 20.08
CA ILE A 48 2.85 4.49 19.54
C ILE A 48 3.22 3.62 20.74
N ILE A 49 2.33 2.72 21.11
CA ILE A 49 2.46 1.86 22.30
C ILE A 49 1.99 0.46 21.91
N GLY A 50 2.84 -0.54 22.14
CA GLY A 50 2.53 -1.93 21.79
C GLY A 50 2.23 -2.12 20.31
N ASP A 51 1.53 -3.19 19.97
CA ASP A 51 1.22 -3.54 18.59
C ASP A 51 0.33 -2.49 17.89
N PRO A 52 0.55 -2.23 16.59
CA PRO A 52 -0.42 -1.46 15.81
C PRO A 52 -1.79 -2.16 15.76
N ASP A 53 -2.85 -1.35 15.74
CA ASP A 53 -4.21 -1.84 15.64
C ASP A 53 -4.40 -2.74 14.39
N PRO A 54 -5.13 -3.87 14.47
CA PRO A 54 -5.35 -4.76 13.33
C PRO A 54 -5.91 -4.07 12.08
N ASP A 55 -6.78 -3.07 12.24
CA ASP A 55 -7.33 -2.32 11.11
C ASP A 55 -6.25 -1.46 10.44
N VAL A 56 -5.29 -0.96 11.21
CA VAL A 56 -4.13 -0.23 10.69
C VAL A 56 -3.24 -1.16 9.86
N LEU A 57 -2.96 -2.37 10.39
CA LEU A 57 -2.18 -3.38 9.69
C LEU A 57 -2.88 -3.84 8.40
N TRP A 58 -4.20 -4.04 8.45
CA TRP A 58 -4.99 -4.38 7.28
C TRP A 58 -4.95 -3.29 6.20
N ARG A 59 -5.06 -2.01 6.58
CA ARG A 59 -4.90 -0.89 5.64
C ARG A 59 -3.50 -0.85 5.05
N LEU A 60 -2.48 -1.08 5.86
CA LEU A 60 -1.09 -1.14 5.40
C LEU A 60 -0.91 -2.26 4.36
N ASP A 61 -1.45 -3.45 4.63
CA ASP A 61 -1.44 -4.60 3.74
C ASP A 61 -2.17 -4.30 2.42
N MET A 62 -3.37 -3.70 2.48
CA MET A 62 -4.10 -3.28 1.28
C MET A 62 -3.37 -2.24 0.44
N PHE A 63 -2.72 -1.27 1.08
CA PHE A 63 -1.91 -0.30 0.37
C PHE A 63 -0.74 -0.95 -0.38
N TYR A 64 0.00 -1.84 0.27
CA TYR A 64 1.14 -2.51 -0.37
C TYR A 64 0.71 -3.57 -1.38
N SER A 65 -0.39 -4.29 -1.15
CA SER A 65 -1.00 -5.17 -2.15
C SER A 65 -1.38 -4.41 -3.42
N ALA A 66 -1.92 -3.20 -3.28
CA ALA A 66 -2.22 -2.33 -4.42
C ALA A 66 -0.95 -1.88 -5.16
N VAL A 67 0.15 -1.65 -4.45
CA VAL A 67 1.46 -1.35 -5.07
C VAL A 67 1.94 -2.55 -5.90
N GLY A 68 1.91 -3.77 -5.35
CA GLY A 68 2.34 -4.99 -6.06
C GLY A 68 1.55 -5.22 -7.33
N LEU A 69 0.22 -5.18 -7.23
CA LEU A 69 -0.66 -5.37 -8.39
C LEU A 69 -0.47 -4.28 -9.44
N ALA A 70 -0.29 -3.02 -9.04
CA ALA A 70 -0.04 -1.92 -9.97
C ALA A 70 1.33 -2.03 -10.68
N ILE A 71 2.35 -2.61 -10.04
CA ILE A 71 3.63 -2.94 -10.69
C ILE A 71 3.40 -4.02 -11.75
N GLU A 72 2.73 -5.11 -11.38
CA GLU A 72 2.44 -6.23 -12.28
C GLU A 72 1.62 -5.80 -13.50
N GLU A 73 0.56 -5.00 -13.30
CA GLU A 73 -0.26 -4.46 -14.39
C GLU A 73 0.56 -3.59 -15.38
N ARG A 74 1.70 -3.02 -14.95
CA ARG A 74 2.53 -2.10 -15.76
C ARG A 74 3.70 -2.78 -16.46
N CYS A 75 4.29 -3.82 -15.88
CA CYS A 75 5.46 -4.50 -16.46
C CYS A 75 5.24 -5.98 -16.81
N GLY A 76 4.11 -6.57 -16.40
CA GLY A 76 3.80 -7.99 -16.62
C GLY A 76 4.62 -8.95 -15.77
N LEU A 77 5.37 -8.46 -14.78
CA LEU A 77 6.11 -9.28 -13.82
C LEU A 77 5.44 -9.21 -12.46
N MET A 78 5.21 -10.37 -11.86
CA MET A 78 4.66 -10.47 -10.50
C MET A 78 5.63 -9.83 -9.50
N ALA A 79 5.14 -8.85 -8.76
CA ALA A 79 5.89 -8.17 -7.70
C ALA A 79 5.37 -8.63 -6.33
N SER A 80 6.07 -9.60 -5.73
CA SER A 80 5.65 -10.24 -4.47
C SER A 80 6.11 -9.43 -3.26
N PRO A 81 5.19 -9.02 -2.36
CA PRO A 81 5.56 -8.36 -1.11
C PRO A 81 6.05 -9.36 -0.06
N MET A 82 7.02 -8.93 0.75
CA MET A 82 7.36 -9.51 2.04
C MET A 82 7.41 -8.38 3.07
N MET A 83 6.69 -8.54 4.17
CA MET A 83 6.64 -7.57 5.25
C MET A 83 6.95 -8.24 6.58
N GLU A 84 7.85 -7.64 7.33
CA GLU A 84 8.13 -8.01 8.71
C GLU A 84 7.95 -6.76 9.58
N MET A 85 7.19 -6.93 10.67
CA MET A 85 6.83 -5.86 11.60
C MET A 85 7.15 -6.30 13.03
N SER A 86 7.78 -5.41 13.79
CA SER A 86 7.95 -5.55 15.23
C SER A 86 6.71 -5.07 15.98
N HIS A 87 6.62 -5.50 17.24
CA HIS A 87 5.57 -5.07 18.16
C HIS A 87 5.56 -3.57 18.47
N GLU A 88 6.56 -2.79 18.03
CA GLU A 88 6.61 -1.35 18.26
C GLU A 88 6.18 -0.54 17.02
N GLY A 89 5.66 -1.20 15.98
CA GLY A 89 5.26 -0.54 14.74
C GLY A 89 6.45 -0.11 13.87
N PHE A 90 7.60 -0.76 14.05
CA PHE A 90 8.76 -0.67 13.16
C PHE A 90 8.82 -1.90 12.27
N GLY A 91 9.32 -1.76 11.06
CA GLY A 91 9.46 -2.92 10.20
C GLY A 91 10.06 -2.60 8.86
N ARG A 92 9.90 -3.54 7.94
CA ARG A 92 10.36 -3.40 6.56
C ARG A 92 9.40 -4.11 5.64
N VAL A 93 9.12 -3.46 4.52
CA VAL A 93 8.46 -4.08 3.37
C VAL A 93 9.43 -4.11 2.21
N LEU A 94 9.48 -5.27 1.57
CA LEU A 94 10.31 -5.58 0.41
C LEU A 94 9.39 -6.08 -0.69
N PHE A 95 9.68 -5.71 -1.93
CA PHE A 95 9.07 -6.37 -3.10
C PHE A 95 10.15 -7.04 -3.91
N THR A 96 9.86 -8.24 -4.37
CA THR A 96 10.70 -8.97 -5.31
C THR A 96 9.98 -9.22 -6.62
N ALA A 97 10.67 -9.03 -7.74
CA ALA A 97 10.30 -9.57 -9.04
C ALA A 97 11.41 -10.53 -9.48
N GLY A 98 11.07 -11.80 -9.74
CA GLY A 98 12.09 -12.85 -9.90
C GLY A 98 13.04 -12.88 -8.69
N ARG A 99 14.32 -12.59 -8.92
CA ARG A 99 15.35 -12.51 -7.86
C ARG A 99 15.75 -11.07 -7.49
N LEU A 100 15.14 -10.07 -8.09
CA LEU A 100 15.47 -8.65 -7.86
C LEU A 100 14.61 -8.08 -6.75
N VAL A 101 15.22 -7.43 -5.75
CA VAL A 101 14.50 -6.55 -4.81
C VAL A 101 14.20 -5.23 -5.52
N VAL A 102 12.95 -5.04 -5.94
CA VAL A 102 12.50 -3.86 -6.71
C VAL A 102 12.08 -2.70 -5.82
N LEU A 103 11.71 -3.00 -4.56
CA LEU A 103 11.35 -2.00 -3.57
C LEU A 103 11.85 -2.43 -2.19
N SER A 104 12.38 -1.48 -1.44
CA SER A 104 12.77 -1.70 -0.06
C SER A 104 12.45 -0.48 0.79
N LYS A 105 11.47 -0.62 1.68
CA LYS A 105 10.98 0.49 2.50
C LYS A 105 10.99 0.12 3.98
N THR A 106 11.70 0.92 4.77
CA THR A 106 11.58 0.87 6.23
C THR A 106 10.26 1.51 6.65
N LEU A 107 9.56 0.81 7.53
CA LEU A 107 8.31 1.23 8.17
C LEU A 107 8.62 1.70 9.59
N ARG A 108 8.05 2.84 9.97
CA ARG A 108 8.15 3.44 11.30
C ARG A 108 6.81 4.04 11.66
N ASP A 109 6.50 4.10 12.94
CA ASP A 109 5.26 4.67 13.46
C ASP A 109 4.02 4.08 12.78
N VAL A 110 3.99 2.76 12.52
CA VAL A 110 2.91 2.15 11.72
C VAL A 110 1.51 2.39 12.32
N HIS A 111 1.38 2.55 13.63
CA HIS A 111 0.15 2.99 14.30
C HIS A 111 -0.49 4.21 13.64
N ARG A 112 0.34 5.08 13.07
CA ARG A 112 -0.03 6.35 12.45
C ARG A 112 -0.18 6.26 10.92
N PHE A 113 -0.26 5.06 10.37
CA PHE A 113 -0.42 4.85 8.93
C PHE A 113 -1.72 5.50 8.41
N GLY A 114 -1.56 6.30 7.36
CA GLY A 114 -2.63 7.03 6.69
C GLY A 114 -2.09 8.29 6.02
N PHE A 115 -2.92 8.95 5.22
CA PHE A 115 -2.54 10.08 4.36
C PHE A 115 -3.45 11.28 4.63
N GLU A 116 -2.98 12.52 4.43
CA GLU A 116 -3.84 13.69 4.71
C GLU A 116 -4.93 13.90 3.65
N THR A 117 -4.73 13.39 2.44
CA THR A 117 -5.67 13.53 1.33
C THR A 117 -5.56 12.36 0.36
N PHE A 118 -6.61 12.11 -0.43
CA PHE A 118 -6.57 11.13 -1.52
C PHE A 118 -5.46 11.41 -2.53
N ARG A 119 -5.12 12.69 -2.75
CA ARG A 119 -3.99 13.08 -3.61
C ARG A 119 -2.67 12.56 -3.04
N LYS A 120 -2.41 12.75 -1.74
CA LYS A 120 -1.19 12.26 -1.09
C LYS A 120 -1.12 10.73 -1.07
N LEU A 121 -2.25 10.06 -0.82
CA LEU A 121 -2.36 8.60 -0.92
C LEU A 121 -1.97 8.12 -2.33
N THR A 122 -2.57 8.72 -3.36
CA THR A 122 -2.27 8.40 -4.76
C THR A 122 -0.79 8.62 -5.09
N GLN A 123 -0.26 9.80 -4.74
CA GLN A 123 1.14 10.16 -5.01
C GLN A 123 2.13 9.20 -4.33
N ALA A 124 1.85 8.80 -3.09
CA ALA A 124 2.69 7.84 -2.37
C ALA A 124 2.69 6.47 -3.05
N GLY A 125 1.51 5.95 -3.40
CA GLY A 125 1.39 4.67 -4.12
C GLY A 125 2.07 4.70 -5.48
N THR A 126 1.74 5.69 -6.31
CA THR A 126 2.34 5.84 -7.65
C THR A 126 3.85 5.98 -7.60
N LYS A 127 4.40 6.73 -6.64
CA LYS A 127 5.86 6.84 -6.49
C LYS A 127 6.52 5.49 -6.23
N LEU A 128 5.94 4.65 -5.37
CA LEU A 128 6.49 3.32 -5.08
C LEU A 128 6.45 2.42 -6.31
N VAL A 129 5.37 2.49 -7.10
CA VAL A 129 5.24 1.77 -8.37
C VAL A 129 6.31 2.23 -9.37
N ASP A 130 6.46 3.54 -9.56
CA ASP A 130 7.41 4.10 -10.53
C ASP A 130 8.86 3.78 -10.12
N ASP A 131 9.21 3.85 -8.83
CA ASP A 131 10.54 3.49 -8.32
C ASP A 131 10.84 2.00 -8.58
N ALA A 132 9.85 1.11 -8.38
CA ALA A 132 10.00 -0.32 -8.63
C ALA A 132 10.15 -0.64 -10.12
N LEU A 133 9.38 0.04 -10.98
CA LEU A 133 9.50 -0.10 -12.44
C LEU A 133 10.89 0.35 -12.91
N ALA A 134 11.41 1.46 -12.39
CA ALA A 134 12.76 1.91 -12.71
C ALA A 134 13.84 0.87 -12.32
N ALA A 135 13.68 0.21 -11.17
CA ALA A 135 14.58 -0.88 -10.76
C ALA A 135 14.52 -2.08 -11.71
N ILE A 136 13.31 -2.48 -12.14
CA ILE A 136 13.09 -3.58 -13.09
C ILE A 136 13.70 -3.25 -14.47
N GLU A 137 13.52 -2.02 -14.95
CA GLU A 137 14.08 -1.55 -16.22
C GLU A 137 15.60 -1.51 -16.19
N THR A 138 16.19 -1.22 -15.03
CA THR A 138 17.65 -1.19 -14.85
C THR A 138 18.26 -2.59 -14.83
N TYR A 139 17.56 -3.59 -14.27
CA TYR A 139 18.06 -4.97 -14.11
C TYR A 139 17.06 -6.03 -14.60
N PRO A 140 16.67 -6.00 -15.89
CA PRO A 140 15.59 -6.83 -16.42
C PRO A 140 15.90 -8.33 -16.41
N GLU A 141 17.16 -8.71 -16.52
CA GLU A 141 17.61 -10.10 -16.45
C GLU A 141 17.43 -10.70 -15.04
N VAL A 142 17.65 -9.91 -13.99
CA VAL A 142 17.45 -10.36 -12.60
C VAL A 142 15.96 -10.40 -12.25
N ALA A 143 15.19 -9.44 -12.79
CA ALA A 143 13.75 -9.36 -12.56
C ALA A 143 12.96 -10.51 -13.22
N ARG A 144 13.49 -11.11 -14.31
CA ARG A 144 12.88 -12.22 -15.05
C ARG A 144 13.44 -13.60 -14.71
N ALA A 145 14.38 -13.66 -13.76
CA ALA A 145 15.08 -14.90 -13.36
C ALA A 145 14.25 -15.81 -12.46
#